data_AF-A0A7W1KBV0-F1
#
_entry.id   AF-A0A7W1KBV0-F1
#
_cell.length_a   1.000
_cell.length_b   1.000
_cell.length_c   1.000
_cell.angle_alpha   90.00
_cell.angle_beta   90.00
_cell.angle_gamma   90.00
#
_symmetry.space_group_name_H-M   'P 1'
#
loop_
_entity.id
_entity.type
_entity.pdbx_description
1 polymer ?
#
loop_
_entity_poly.entity_id
_entity_poly.type
_entity_poly.pdbx_seq_one_letter_code
_entity_poly.pdbx_strand_id
1 'polypeptide(L)' 'GRGRVLVRPSGTEQLVRVMVEAPTRGETDAVCTRLVAIVERLSG' A
#
# COMPACT_ATOMS: atom_id res chain seq x y z
N GLY A 1 16.36 -4.23 2.85
CA GLY A 1 15.29 -3.91 3.83
C GLY A 1 14.50 -5.17 4.13
N ARG A 2 13.88 -5.28 5.31
CA ARG A 2 12.95 -6.38 5.59
C ARG A 2 11.59 -6.02 4.99
N GLY A 3 11.07 -6.83 4.07
CA GLY A 3 9.76 -6.62 3.45
C GLY A 3 9.78 -6.01 2.04
N ARG A 4 8.59 -5.88 1.44
CA ARG A 4 8.36 -5.34 0.09
C ARG A 4 7.10 -4.49 0.06
N VAL A 5 7.11 -3.48 -0.81
CA VAL A 5 5.95 -2.63 -1.09
C VAL A 5 5.79 -2.55 -2.60
N LEU A 6 4.57 -2.76 -3.09
CA LEU A 6 4.19 -2.51 -4.47
C LEU A 6 3.02 -1.52 -4.47
N VAL A 7 3.21 -0.40 -5.15
CA VAL A 7 2.14 0.57 -5.43
C VAL A 7 2.00 0.67 -6.93
N ARG A 8 0.78 0.46 -7.43
CA ARG A 8 0.49 0.60 -8.86
C ARG A 8 -0.92 1.10 -9.11
N PRO A 9 -1.14 1.99 -10.10
CA PRO A 9 -2.49 2.28 -10.58
C PRO A 9 -3.08 1.04 -11.26
N SER A 10 -4.41 0.93 -11.25
CA SER A 10 -5.13 -0.01 -12.10
C SER A 10 -5.20 0.53 -13.53
N GLY A 11 -5.05 -0.36 -14.52
CA GLY A 11 -5.22 0.01 -15.94
C GLY A 11 -6.66 -0.09 -16.44
N THR A 12 -7.55 -0.69 -15.66
CA THR A 12 -8.93 -1.02 -16.08
C THR A 12 -10.00 -0.53 -15.11
N GLU A 13 -9.61 0.02 -13.96
CA GLU A 13 -10.53 0.44 -12.91
C GLU A 13 -10.02 1.74 -12.29
N GLN A 14 -10.91 2.56 -11.72
CA GLN A 14 -10.55 3.81 -11.05
C GLN A 14 -10.05 3.54 -9.62
N LEU A 15 -8.89 2.88 -9.49
CA LEU A 15 -8.32 2.50 -8.19
C LEU A 15 -6.80 2.35 -8.23
N VAL A 16 -6.17 2.57 -7.06
CA VAL A 16 -4.75 2.33 -6.81
C VAL A 16 -4.59 1.08 -5.94
N ARG A 17 -3.70 0.17 -6.34
CA ARG A 17 -3.38 -1.04 -5.57
C ARG A 17 -2.13 -0.80 -4.72
N VAL A 18 -2.23 -1.09 -3.43
CA VAL A 18 -1.12 -1.07 -2.46
C VAL A 18 -0.97 -2.48 -1.89
N MET A 19 0.19 -3.08 -2.06
CA MET A 19 0.53 -4.39 -1.50
C MET A 19 1.77 -4.28 -0.62
N VAL A 20 1.73 -4.92 0.54
CA VAL A 20 2.79 -4.89 1.54
C VAL A 20 3.12 -6.31 1.99
N GLU A 21 4.41 -6.63 2.05
CA GLU A 21 4.94 -7.84 2.67
C GLU A 21 5.86 -7.44 3.83
N ALA A 22 5.66 -8.03 5.01
CA ALA A 22 6.50 -7.82 6.18
C ALA A 22 6.60 -9.13 7.02
N PRO A 23 7.61 -9.24 7.92
CA PRO A 23 7.80 -10.43 8.76
C PRO A 23 6.63 -10.79 9.68
N THR A 24 5.76 -9.84 10.01
CA THR A 24 4.58 -10.08 10.85
C THR A 24 3.35 -9.42 10.26
N ARG A 25 2.19 -9.99 10.56
CA ARG A 25 0.90 -9.41 10.18
C ARG A 25 0.72 -7.99 10.74
N GLY A 26 1.15 -7.75 11.98
CA GLY A 26 1.09 -6.43 12.60
C GLY A 26 1.94 -5.38 11.86
N GLU A 27 3.14 -5.75 11.42
CA GLU A 27 3.97 -4.87 10.58
C GLU A 27 3.31 -4.62 9.21
N THR A 28 2.77 -5.66 8.57
CA THR A 28 2.06 -5.52 7.29
C THR A 28 0.86 -4.57 7.41
N ASP A 29 0.00 -4.78 8.41
CA ASP A 29 -1.19 -3.98 8.63
C ASP A 29 -0.82 -2.51 8.91
N ALA A 30 0.13 -2.27 9.82
CA ALA A 30 0.56 -0.91 10.17
C ALA A 30 1.16 -0.15 8.97
N VAL A 31 2.00 -0.81 8.17
CA VAL A 31 2.61 -0.19 6.99
C VAL A 31 1.57 0.02 5.90
N CYS A 32 0.68 -0.94 5.66
CA CYS A 32 -0.39 -0.84 4.67
C CYS A 32 -1.33 0.33 4.98
N THR A 33 -1.83 0.44 6.22
CA THR A 33 -2.69 1.55 6.67
C THR A 33 -2.02 2.91 6.44
N ARG A 34 -0.74 3.05 6.78
CA ARG A 34 -0.01 4.31 6.59
C ARG A 34 0.13 4.67 5.10
N LEU A 35 0.43 3.69 4.26
CA LEU A 35 0.61 3.93 2.82
C LEU A 35 -0.71 4.28 2.14
N VAL A 36 -1.81 3.61 2.49
CA VAL A 36 -3.14 3.93 1.97
C VAL A 36 -3.52 5.38 2.29
N ALA A 37 -3.34 5.83 3.53
CA ALA A 37 -3.64 7.21 3.91
C ALA A 37 -2.81 8.25 3.12
N ILE A 38 -1.55 7.93 2.78
CA ILE A 38 -0.71 8.80 1.94
C ILE A 38 -1.23 8.81 0.50
N VAL A 39 -1.55 7.64 -0.06
CA VAL A 39 -2.08 7.52 -1.41
C VAL A 39 -3.39 8.29 -1.55
N GLU A 40 -4.31 8.14 -0.60
CA GLU A 40 -5.59 8.88 -0.59
C GLU A 40 -5.37 10.39 -0.59
N ARG A 41 -4.42 10.89 0.22
CA ARG A 41 -4.08 12.32 0.26
C ARG A 41 -3.50 12.84 -1.07
N LEU A 42 -2.77 12.01 -1.80
CA LEU A 42 -2.08 12.39 -3.03
C LEU A 42 -2.89 12.11 -4.30
N SER A 43 -3.96 11.32 -4.21
CA SER A 43 -4.80 10.93 -5.35
C SER A 43 -6.07 11.79 -5.52
N GLY A 44 -6.28 12.77 -4.63
CA GLY A 44 -7.26 13.84 -4.80
C GLY A 44 -6.64 15.09 -5.42
#